data_AF-A0A257VSQ1-F1
#
_entry.id   AF-A0A257VSQ1-F1
#
_cell.length_a   1.000
_cell.length_b   1.000
_cell.length_c   1.000
_cell.angle_alpha   90.00
_cell.angle_beta   90.00
_cell.angle_gamma   90.00
#
_symmetry.space_group_name_H-M   'P 1'
#
loop_
_entity.id
_entity.type
_entity.pdbx_description
1 polymer ?
#
loop_
_entity_poly.entity_id
_entity_poly.type
_entity_poly.pdbx_seq_one_letter_code
_entity_poly.pdbx_strand_id
1 'polypeptide(L)'
;RIGTFRGIREGAGGYGGVAFGDKGKVDLGAFGGYRPLAVEIVKFFKTGAVPVSPEETLEIYAFMEAADESKRQGGVPVKIADVLAKARETAAAR
;
A
#
# COMPACT_ATOMS: atom_id res chain seq x y z
N ARG A 1 15.58 6.65 -5.23
CA ARG A 1 15.96 6.27 -3.85
C ARG A 1 15.46 4.85 -3.60
N ILE A 2 16.24 4.00 -2.94
CA ILE A 2 15.85 2.61 -2.65
C ILE A 2 15.52 2.52 -1.17
N GLY A 3 14.30 2.12 -0.83
CA GLY A 3 13.89 1.77 0.54
C GLY A 3 13.85 0.25 0.70
N THR A 4 14.17 -0.25 1.89
CA THR A 4 13.99 -1.68 2.22
C THR A 4 12.86 -1.82 3.22
N PHE A 5 11.84 -2.59 2.86
CA PHE A 5 10.77 -2.98 3.80
C PHE A 5 11.05 -4.38 4.34
N ARG A 6 11.00 -4.56 5.66
CA ARG A 6 11.20 -5.85 6.32
C ARG A 6 10.06 -6.08 7.30
N GLY A 7 9.27 -7.12 7.07
CA GLY A 7 8.24 -7.58 8.00
C GLY A 7 8.79 -8.60 8.99
N ILE A 8 8.29 -8.57 10.22
CA ILE A 8 8.50 -9.63 11.22
C ILE A 8 7.47 -10.73 10.92
N ARG A 9 7.92 -11.86 10.37
CA ARG A 9 7.04 -12.96 9.93
C ARG A 9 6.73 -13.98 11.03
N GLU A 10 7.61 -14.13 12.01
CA GLU A 10 7.46 -15.04 13.14
C GLU A 10 7.88 -14.32 14.44
N GLY A 11 7.27 -14.68 15.57
CA GLY A 11 7.52 -14.05 16.88
C GLY A 11 6.51 -12.94 17.25
N ALA A 12 6.89 -12.04 18.16
CA ALA A 12 6.02 -11.02 18.73
C ALA A 12 5.82 -9.81 17.77
N GLY A 13 5.12 -10.04 16.66
CA GLY A 13 4.65 -8.97 15.78
C GLY A 13 3.52 -8.16 16.42
N GLY A 14 3.69 -6.85 16.52
CA GLY A 14 2.63 -5.90 16.89
C GLY A 14 2.19 -5.05 15.70
N TYR A 15 1.18 -4.19 15.90
CA TYR A 15 0.82 -3.18 14.90
C TYR A 15 1.81 -2.01 14.95
N GLY A 16 2.26 -1.56 13.77
CA GLY A 16 3.14 -0.41 13.62
C GLY A 16 4.35 -0.73 12.73
N GLY A 17 5.40 0.06 12.89
CA GLY A 17 6.67 -0.11 12.18
C GLY A 17 7.65 0.98 12.58
N VAL A 18 8.90 0.85 12.14
CA VAL A 18 9.94 1.84 12.38
C VAL A 18 10.52 2.25 11.03
N ALA A 19 10.41 3.54 10.71
CA ALA A 19 11.03 4.12 9.53
C ALA A 19 12.41 4.67 9.90
N PHE A 20 13.45 4.22 9.21
CA PHE A 20 14.81 4.71 9.39
C PHE A 20 15.16 5.67 8.25
N GLY A 21 15.41 6.93 8.58
CA GLY A 21 15.82 7.98 7.66
C GLY A 21 17.19 8.56 8.00
N ASP A 22 17.67 9.45 7.13
CA ASP A 22 18.92 10.20 7.32
C ASP A 22 18.92 11.08 8.59
N LYS A 23 17.75 11.55 9.01
CA LYS A 23 17.56 12.40 10.19
C LYS A 23 17.21 11.64 11.47
N GLY A 24 17.16 10.30 11.43
CA GLY A 24 16.84 9.45 12.58
C GLY A 24 15.75 8.43 12.31
N LYS A 25 15.25 7.82 13.39
CA LYS A 25 14.18 6.82 13.35
C LYS A 25 12.84 7.41 13.78
N VAL A 26 11.76 6.95 13.15
CA VAL A 26 10.38 7.32 13.48
C VAL A 26 9.56 6.06 13.72
N ASP A 27 8.92 5.98 14.88
CA ASP A 27 7.97 4.91 15.20
C ASP A 27 6.58 5.27 14.62
N LEU A 28 5.98 4.36 13.85
CA LEU A 28 4.69 4.57 13.18
C LEU A 28 3.48 4.45 14.11
N GLY A 29 3.70 4.14 15.39
CA GLY A 29 2.68 4.04 16.42
C GLY A 29 1.89 2.72 16.41
N ALA A 30 1.16 2.48 17.48
CA ALA A 30 0.28 1.32 17.64
C ALA A 30 -1.07 1.52 16.93
N PHE A 31 -1.88 0.46 16.87
CA PHE A 31 -3.23 0.54 16.33
C PHE A 31 -4.10 1.47 17.17
N GLY A 32 -4.54 2.59 16.59
CA GLY A 32 -5.37 3.60 17.26
C GLY A 32 -6.88 3.33 17.21
N GLY A 33 -7.31 2.15 16.74
CA GLY A 33 -8.73 1.82 16.53
C GLY A 33 -9.30 2.34 15.20
N TYR A 34 -10.57 1.99 14.92
CA TYR A 34 -11.24 2.31 13.64
C TYR A 34 -11.85 3.71 13.55
N ARG A 35 -11.88 4.46 14.67
CA ARG A 35 -12.52 5.79 14.70
C ARG A 35 -12.00 6.72 13.60
N PRO A 36 -10.68 6.83 13.31
CA PRO A 36 -10.19 7.70 12.24
C PRO A 36 -10.76 7.32 10.86
N LEU A 37 -10.83 6.02 10.56
CA LEU A 37 -11.41 5.52 9.32
C LEU A 37 -12.90 5.88 9.20
N ALA A 38 -13.68 5.62 10.26
CA ALA A 38 -15.10 5.93 10.28
C ALA A 38 -15.38 7.44 10.08
N VAL A 39 -14.52 8.30 10.63
CA VAL A 39 -14.61 9.76 10.44
C VAL A 39 -14.45 10.13 8.98
N GLU A 40 -13.44 9.60 8.28
CA GLU A 40 -13.21 9.91 6.86
C GLU A 40 -14.33 9.35 5.95
N ILE A 41 -14.86 8.17 6.27
CA ILE A 41 -16.03 7.61 5.57
C ILE A 41 -17.22 8.56 5.68
N VAL A 42 -17.56 9.02 6.89
CA VAL A 42 -18.69 9.93 7.11
C VAL A 42 -18.46 11.28 6.41
N LYS A 43 -17.22 11.81 6.42
CA LYS A 43 -16.89 13.03 5.68
C LYS A 43 -17.15 12.87 4.19
N PHE A 44 -16.65 11.79 3.59
CA PHE A 44 -16.87 11.50 2.17
C PHE A 44 -18.36 11.48 1.82
N PHE A 45 -19.20 10.77 2.59
CA PHE A 45 -20.64 10.74 2.32
C PHE A 45 -21.34 12.09 2.50
N LYS A 46 -20.82 12.98 3.36
CA LYS A 46 -21.40 14.31 3.60
C LYS A 46 -20.97 15.34 2.57
N THR A 47 -19.72 15.28 2.11
CA THR A 47 -19.11 16.35 1.30
C THR A 47 -18.81 15.94 -0.13
N GLY A 48 -18.79 14.65 -0.44
CA GLY A 48 -18.26 14.10 -1.69
C GLY A 48 -16.74 14.19 -1.82
N ALA A 49 -16.04 14.72 -0.82
CA ALA A 49 -14.58 14.85 -0.86
C ALA A 49 -13.93 13.49 -0.59
N VAL A 50 -13.24 12.96 -1.61
CA VAL A 50 -12.56 11.67 -1.53
C VAL A 50 -11.31 11.82 -0.64
N PRO A 51 -11.13 10.99 0.40
CA PRO A 51 -10.00 11.13 1.33
C PRO A 51 -8.67 10.60 0.76
N VAL A 52 -8.72 9.73 -0.25
CA VAL A 52 -7.57 9.18 -0.99
C VAL A 52 -7.95 9.10 -2.45
N SER A 53 -7.15 9.67 -3.36
CA SER A 53 -7.56 9.71 -4.78
C SER A 53 -7.62 8.31 -5.40
N PRO A 54 -8.42 8.12 -6.47
CA PRO A 54 -8.42 6.87 -7.23
C PRO A 54 -7.03 6.49 -7.75
N GLU A 55 -6.23 7.47 -8.17
CA GLU A 55 -4.87 7.26 -8.68
C GLU A 55 -3.96 6.70 -7.59
N GLU A 56 -3.94 7.31 -6.40
CA GLU A 56 -3.14 6.82 -5.27
C GLU A 56 -3.61 5.43 -4.84
N THR A 57 -4.92 5.19 -4.82
CA THR A 57 -5.49 3.87 -4.55
C THR A 57 -4.98 2.83 -5.56
N LEU A 58 -5.02 3.15 -6.86
CA LEU A 58 -4.54 2.26 -7.93
C LEU A 58 -3.03 2.02 -7.84
N GLU A 59 -2.23 3.01 -7.47
CA GLU A 59 -0.78 2.86 -7.27
C GLU A 59 -0.46 1.89 -6.13
N ILE A 60 -1.19 1.97 -5.01
CA ILE A 60 -1.05 1.03 -3.88
C ILE A 60 -1.35 -0.40 -4.33
N TYR A 61 -2.46 -0.61 -5.04
CA TYR A 61 -2.80 -1.93 -5.57
C TYR A 61 -1.80 -2.43 -6.61
N ALA A 62 -1.31 -1.56 -7.48
CA ALA A 62 -0.32 -1.92 -8.50
C ALA A 62 1.02 -2.34 -7.86
N PHE A 63 1.44 -1.68 -6.79
CA PHE A 63 2.61 -2.10 -6.02
C PHE A 63 2.41 -3.47 -5.37
N MET A 64 1.26 -3.70 -4.72
CA MET A 64 0.93 -4.99 -4.10
C MET A 64 0.87 -6.12 -5.14
N GLU A 65 0.27 -5.87 -6.29
CA GLU A 65 0.19 -6.85 -7.38
C GLU A 65 1.56 -7.11 -8.01
N ALA A 66 2.43 -6.10 -8.18
CA ALA A 66 3.80 -6.30 -8.63
C ALA A 66 4.62 -7.13 -7.64
N ALA A 67 4.39 -6.97 -6.33
CA ALA A 67 5.00 -7.81 -5.31
C ALA A 67 4.51 -9.26 -5.38
N ASP A 68 3.21 -9.49 -5.61
CA ASP A 68 2.67 -10.85 -5.76
C ASP A 68 3.11 -11.50 -7.07
N GLU A 69 3.20 -10.75 -8.17
CA GLU A 69 3.79 -11.21 -9.43
C GLU A 69 5.27 -11.56 -9.26
N SER A 70 6.04 -10.73 -8.55
CA SER A 70 7.43 -11.03 -8.22
C SER A 70 7.53 -12.37 -7.47
N LYS A 71 6.66 -12.61 -6.49
CA LYS A 71 6.59 -13.88 -5.77
C LYS A 71 6.28 -15.05 -6.70
N ARG A 72 5.31 -14.91 -7.63
CA ARG A 72 4.99 -15.95 -8.64
C ARG A 72 6.18 -16.28 -9.55
N GLN A 73 7.03 -15.29 -9.83
CA GLN A 73 8.24 -15.44 -10.65
C GLN A 73 9.50 -15.80 -9.83
N GLY A 74 9.36 -16.24 -8.58
CA GLY A 74 10.51 -16.65 -7.76
C GLY A 74 11.31 -15.50 -7.15
N GLY A 75 10.70 -14.33 -6.98
CA GLY A 75 11.27 -13.16 -6.30
C GLY A 75 12.06 -12.21 -7.20
N VAL A 76 11.87 -12.28 -8.52
CA VAL A 76 12.54 -11.36 -9.47
C VAL A 76 11.86 -9.98 -9.49
N PRO A 77 12.59 -8.88 -9.76
CA PRO A 77 11.99 -7.56 -9.86
C PRO A 77 10.93 -7.46 -10.97
N VAL A 78 9.77 -6.90 -10.63
CA VAL A 78 8.66 -6.64 -11.56
C VAL A 78 8.41 -5.14 -11.63
N LYS A 79 8.21 -4.59 -12.84
CA LYS A 79 7.85 -3.18 -13.00
C LYS A 79 6.36 -3.00 -12.73
N ILE A 80 6.03 -2.00 -11.91
CA ILE A 80 4.64 -1.61 -11.62
C ILE A 80 3.89 -1.25 -12.92
N ALA A 81 4.58 -0.60 -13.87
CA ALA A 81 4.00 -0.23 -15.17
C ALA A 81 3.49 -1.43 -15.97
N ASP A 82 4.20 -2.57 -15.93
CA ASP A 82 3.83 -3.77 -16.69
C ASP A 82 2.54 -4.39 -16.13
N VAL A 83 2.41 -4.40 -14.79
CA VAL A 83 1.21 -4.85 -14.09
C VAL A 83 0.01 -3.96 -14.40
N LEU A 84 0.19 -2.63 -14.37
CA LEU A 84 -0.86 -1.68 -14.72
C LEU A 84 -1.31 -1.82 -16.17
N ALA A 85 -0.38 -2.00 -17.11
CA ALA A 85 -0.70 -2.21 -18.52
C ALA A 85 -1.56 -3.46 -18.72
N LYS A 86 -1.11 -4.60 -18.16
CA LYS A 86 -1.86 -5.86 -18.20
C LYS A 86 -3.25 -5.74 -17.57
N ALA A 87 -3.37 -5.04 -16.44
CA ALA A 87 -4.66 -4.82 -15.78
C ALA A 87 -5.61 -3.98 -16.64
N ARG A 88 -5.10 -2.93 -17.30
CA ARG A 88 -5.89 -2.09 -18.21
C ARG A 88 -6.36 -2.86 -19.44
N GLU A 89 -5.50 -3.66 -20.06
CA GLU A 89 -5.87 -4.54 -21.18
C GLU A 89 -6.98 -5.53 -20.77
N THR A 90 -6.82 -6.17 -19.60
CA THR A 90 -7.83 -7.10 -19.06
C THR A 90 -9.17 -6.41 -18.79
N ALA A 91 -9.15 -5.19 -18.25
CA ALA A 91 -10.36 -4.42 -17.97
C ALA A 91 -11.06 -3.97 -19.27
N ALA A 92 -10.31 -3.58 -20.30
CA ALA A 92 -10.85 -3.17 -21.59
C ALA A 92 -11.45 -4.33 -22.41
N ALA A 93 -11.03 -5.57 -22.13
CA ALA A 93 -11.54 -6.77 -22.77
C ALA A 93 -12.84 -7.32 -22.14
N ARG A 94 -13.37 -6.66 -21.11
CA ARG A 94 -14.64 -7.01 -20.43
C ARG A 94 -15.75 -6.07 -20.87
#